data_AF-A0A1H0R9E6-F1
#
_entry.id   AF-A0A1H0R9E6-F1
#
_cell.length_a   1.000
_cell.length_b   1.000
_cell.length_c   1.000
_cell.angle_alpha   90.00
_cell.angle_beta   90.00
_cell.angle_gamma   90.00
#
_symmetry.space_group_name_H-M   'P 1'
#
loop_
_entity.id
_entity.type
_entity.pdbx_description
1 polymer ?
#
loop_
_entity_poly.entity_id
_entity_poly.type
_entity_poly.pdbx_seq_one_letter_code
_entity_poly.pdbx_strand_id
1 'polypeptide(L)'
;MKTDLYTKIVLTIIAVALTVNLLKGSATPAQADGKHYVSVPLNPDGSLNVTIKNTQDVMKVSISDIDPYAFRNVTPLEVKVRN
;
A
#
# COMPACT_ATOMS: atom_id res chain seq x y z
N MET A 1 -6.71 45.18 28.57
CA MET A 1 -5.42 44.47 28.32
C MET A 1 -5.36 43.08 28.95
N LYS A 2 -6.10 42.78 30.03
CA LYS A 2 -6.07 41.44 30.67
C LYS A 2 -6.58 40.32 29.75
N THR A 3 -7.64 40.57 28.98
CA THR A 3 -8.24 39.59 28.05
C THR A 3 -7.24 39.08 27.01
N ASP A 4 -6.42 39.97 26.44
CA ASP A 4 -5.38 39.62 25.46
C ASP A 4 -4.31 38.69 26.07
N LEU A 5 -3.91 38.95 27.32
CA LEU A 5 -2.97 38.09 28.04
C LEU A 5 -3.57 36.71 28.32
N TYR A 6 -4.83 36.63 28.74
CA TYR A 6 -5.52 35.35 28.98
C TYR A 6 -5.64 34.54 27.68
N THR A 7 -6.07 35.16 26.59
CA THR A 7 -6.21 34.51 25.29
C THR A 7 -4.85 34.02 24.79
N LYS A 8 -3.80 34.83 24.92
CA LYS A 8 -2.42 34.45 24.57
C LYS A 8 -1.93 33.24 25.37
N ILE A 9 -2.15 33.20 26.68
CA ILE A 9 -1.75 32.08 27.53
C ILE A 9 -2.47 30.80 27.12
N VAL A 10 -3.78 30.86 26.90
CA VAL A 10 -4.60 29.70 26.49
C VAL A 10 -4.16 29.19 25.11
N LEU A 11 -3.90 30.07 24.15
CA LEU A 11 -3.38 29.71 22.82
C LEU A 11 -2.01 29.03 22.90
N THR A 12 -1.11 29.51 23.76
CA THR A 12 0.21 28.88 23.96
C THR A 12 0.08 27.46 24.52
N ILE A 13 -0.82 27.24 25.48
CA ILE A 13 -1.04 25.91 26.09
C ILE A 13 -1.60 24.94 25.03
N ILE A 14 -2.58 25.36 24.24
CA ILE A 14 -3.18 24.55 23.18
C ILE A 14 -2.13 24.18 22.12
N ALA A 15 -1.31 25.15 21.70
CA ALA A 15 -0.22 24.91 20.75
C ALA A 15 0.77 23.86 21.25
N VAL A 16 1.23 23.97 22.50
CA VAL A 16 2.14 22.99 23.11
C VAL A 16 1.51 21.58 23.15
N ALA A 17 0.23 21.47 23.54
CA ALA A 17 -0.47 20.19 23.58
C ALA A 17 -0.58 19.54 22.19
N LEU A 18 -0.90 20.33 21.15
CA LEU A 18 -0.97 19.87 19.77
C LEU A 18 0.41 19.45 19.23
N THR A 19 1.47 20.20 19.53
CA THR A 19 2.85 19.86 19.14
C THR A 19 3.30 18.53 19.77
N VAL A 20 3.03 18.31 21.05
CA VAL A 20 3.34 17.04 21.72
C VAL A 20 2.51 15.89 21.12
N ASN A 21 1.26 16.13 20.73
CA ASN A 21 0.42 15.11 20.11
C ASN A 21 0.93 14.70 18.71
N LEU A 22 1.46 15.64 17.93
CA LEU A 22 2.07 15.36 16.61
C LEU A 22 3.32 14.48 16.74
N LEU A 23 4.14 14.69 17.78
CA LEU A 23 5.32 13.85 18.05
C LEU A 23 4.96 12.40 18.38
N LYS A 24 3.76 12.13 18.89
CA LYS A 24 3.27 10.75 19.13
C LYS A 24 2.84 10.05 17.84
N GLY A 25 2.44 10.80 16.82
CA GLY A 25 2.00 10.26 15.53
C GLY A 25 3.11 10.12 14.48
N SER A 26 4.29 10.72 14.69
CA SER A 26 5.28 10.92 13.63
C SER A 26 6.37 9.84 13.50
N ALA A 27 6.34 8.74 14.25
CA ALA A 27 7.48 7.83 14.29
C ALA A 27 7.16 6.34 14.41
N THR A 28 6.12 5.87 13.72
CA THR A 28 6.16 4.48 13.23
C THR A 28 6.48 4.55 11.74
N PRO A 29 7.72 4.23 11.30
CA PRO A 29 7.91 3.93 9.89
C PRO A 29 6.91 2.82 9.54
N ALA A 30 6.33 2.88 8.34
CA ALA A 30 5.52 1.78 7.83
C ALA A 30 6.42 0.54 7.70
N GLN A 31 6.58 -0.19 8.80
CA GLN A 31 7.26 -1.46 8.81
C GLN A 31 6.25 -2.47 8.33
N ALA A 32 6.43 -2.90 7.08
CA ALA A 32 5.80 -4.10 6.60
C ALA A 32 6.16 -5.24 7.58
N ASP A 33 5.16 -5.97 8.08
CA ASP A 33 5.33 -7.11 8.99
C ASP A 33 6.34 -8.11 8.42
N GLY A 34 7.58 -8.08 8.91
CA GLY A 34 8.73 -8.81 8.32
C GLY A 34 8.58 -10.34 8.31
N LYS A 35 7.50 -10.87 8.88
CA LYS A 35 7.19 -12.30 8.89
C LYS A 35 6.68 -12.84 7.55
N HIS A 36 6.20 -11.97 6.66
CA HIS A 36 5.53 -12.38 5.42
C HIS A 36 6.15 -11.80 4.13
N TYR A 37 7.34 -11.22 4.20
CA TYR A 37 8.03 -10.66 3.03
C TYR A 37 9.38 -11.33 2.81
N VAL A 38 9.79 -11.39 1.54
CA VAL A 38 11.12 -11.82 1.13
C VAL A 38 11.73 -10.75 0.23
N SER A 39 12.99 -10.40 0.46
CA SER A 39 13.71 -9.49 -0.42
C SER A 39 14.02 -10.20 -1.73
N VAL A 40 13.48 -9.68 -2.83
CA VAL A 40 13.77 -10.17 -4.18
C VAL A 40 14.65 -9.16 -4.92
N PRO A 41 15.70 -9.62 -5.63
CA PRO A 41 16.50 -8.73 -6.46
C PRO A 41 15.65 -8.21 -7.62
N LEU A 42 15.66 -6.89 -7.81
CA LEU A 42 15.03 -6.24 -8.96
C LEU A 42 16.09 -5.98 -10.03
N ASN A 43 15.64 -5.92 -11.28
CA ASN A 43 16.46 -5.44 -12.38
C ASN A 43 16.76 -3.93 -12.20
N PRO A 44 17.79 -3.38 -12.86
CA PRO A 44 18.13 -1.94 -12.76
C PRO A 44 17.02 -0.97 -13.18
N ASP A 45 16.08 -1.44 -14.01
CA ASP A 45 14.89 -0.69 -14.46
C ASP A 45 13.70 -0.83 -13.50
N GLY A 46 13.84 -1.57 -12.39
CA GLY A 46 12.79 -1.83 -11.42
C GLY A 46 11.86 -2.99 -11.76
N SER A 47 12.08 -3.71 -12.86
CA SER A 47 11.29 -4.88 -13.24
C SER A 47 11.68 -6.14 -12.43
N LEU A 48 10.76 -7.11 -12.34
CA LEU A 48 10.99 -8.41 -11.70
C LEU A 48 10.72 -9.54 -12.70
N ASN A 49 11.75 -10.35 -12.97
CA ASN A 49 11.62 -11.55 -13.81
C ASN A 49 11.28 -12.76 -12.94
N VAL A 50 10.13 -13.39 -13.18
CA VAL A 50 9.67 -14.57 -12.43
C VAL A 50 9.66 -15.79 -13.34
N THR A 51 10.33 -16.87 -12.93
CA THR A 51 10.23 -18.18 -13.59
C THR A 51 9.46 -19.14 -12.68
N ILE A 52 8.26 -19.54 -13.09
CA ILE A 52 7.43 -20.49 -12.35
C ILE A 52 7.88 -21.91 -12.72
N LYS A 53 8.59 -22.58 -11.80
CA LYS A 53 9.18 -23.91 -12.04
C LYS A 53 8.22 -25.08 -11.77
N ASN A 54 7.14 -24.86 -11.02
CA ASN A 54 6.16 -25.89 -10.71
C ASN A 54 4.84 -25.58 -11.41
N THR A 55 4.61 -26.22 -12.55
CA THR A 55 3.37 -26.12 -13.34
C THR A 55 2.42 -27.29 -13.08
N GLN A 56 2.73 -28.17 -12.13
CA GLN A 56 1.91 -29.33 -11.80
C GLN A 56 0.67 -28.95 -10.95
N ASP A 57 0.69 -27.78 -10.32
CA ASP A 57 -0.46 -27.24 -9.60
C ASP A 57 -1.33 -26.36 -10.53
N VAL A 58 -2.64 -26.55 -10.43
CA VAL A 58 -3.61 -25.72 -11.14
C VAL A 58 -3.52 -24.29 -10.61
N MET A 59 -3.06 -23.37 -11.44
CA MET A 59 -3.10 -21.94 -11.12
C MET A 59 -4.56 -21.50 -10.98
N LYS A 60 -5.02 -21.35 -9.74
CA LYS A 60 -6.37 -20.87 -9.44
C LYS A 60 -6.43 -19.36 -9.65
N VAL A 61 -6.79 -18.94 -10.86
CA VAL A 61 -7.08 -17.54 -11.18
C VAL A 61 -8.54 -17.26 -10.80
N SER A 62 -8.76 -16.43 -9.78
CA SER A 62 -10.11 -15.96 -9.41
C SER A 62 -10.25 -14.53 -9.89
N ILE A 63 -10.99 -14.33 -10.97
CA ILE A 63 -11.26 -13.01 -11.55
C ILE A 63 -12.60 -12.53 -11.00
N SER A 64 -12.59 -11.54 -10.11
CA SER A 64 -13.80 -11.01 -9.49
C SER A 64 -14.42 -9.85 -10.27
N ASP A 65 -13.60 -9.12 -11.04
CA ASP A 65 -14.04 -8.00 -11.86
C ASP A 65 -13.09 -7.84 -13.05
N ILE A 66 -13.64 -7.45 -14.20
CA ILE A 66 -12.91 -7.27 -15.46
C ILE A 66 -13.41 -5.97 -16.08
N ASP A 67 -12.50 -5.03 -16.34
CA ASP A 67 -12.81 -3.86 -17.17
C ASP A 67 -13.27 -4.35 -18.57
N PRO A 68 -14.45 -3.95 -19.07
CA PRO A 68 -14.96 -4.36 -20.38
C PRO A 68 -13.99 -4.10 -21.55
N TYR A 69 -13.06 -3.18 -21.39
CA TYR A 69 -12.06 -2.81 -22.38
C TYR A 69 -10.68 -3.42 -22.14
N ALA A 70 -10.47 -4.18 -21.05
CA ALA A 70 -9.19 -4.79 -20.70
C ALA A 70 -8.59 -5.65 -21.82
N PHE A 71 -9.45 -6.20 -22.69
CA PHE A 71 -9.04 -7.12 -23.75
C PHE A 71 -9.20 -6.57 -25.18
N ARG A 72 -9.41 -5.25 -25.34
CA ARG A 72 -9.74 -4.66 -26.66
C ARG A 72 -8.65 -4.88 -27.73
N ASN A 73 -7.39 -4.99 -27.32
CA ASN A 73 -6.24 -5.10 -28.23
C ASN A 73 -5.32 -6.29 -27.89
N VAL A 74 -5.84 -7.35 -27.25
CA VAL A 74 -5.01 -8.52 -26.89
C VAL A 74 -5.59 -9.80 -27.48
N THR A 75 -4.69 -10.70 -27.84
CA THR A 75 -5.05 -12.04 -28.31
C THR A 75 -5.71 -12.81 -27.17
N PRO A 76 -6.90 -13.40 -27.37
CA PRO A 76 -7.59 -14.16 -26.33
C PRO A 76 -6.74 -15.33 -25.84
N LEU A 77 -6.75 -15.57 -24.53
CA LEU A 77 -6.20 -16.79 -23.95
C LEU A 77 -7.21 -17.92 -24.12
N GLU A 78 -6.84 -18.98 -24.83
CA GLU A 78 -7.70 -20.15 -24.98
C GLU A 78 -7.86 -20.88 -23.64
N VAL A 79 -9.08 -20.89 -23.11
CA VAL A 79 -9.43 -21.64 -21.89
C VAL A 79 -10.41 -22.77 -22.22
N LYS A 80 -10.13 -23.96 -21.68
CA LYS A 80 -11.01 -25.13 -21.86
C LYS A 80 -12.12 -25.10 -20.80
N VAL A 81 -13.34 -24.85 -21.23
CA VAL A 81 -14.52 -24.90 -20.35
C VAL A 81 -14.87 -26.37 -20.09
N ARG A 82 -14.96 -26.76 -18.81
CA ARG A 82 -15.59 -28.02 -18.39
C ARG A 82 -17.04 -27.72 -18.05
N ASN A 83 -17.96 -28.27 -18.83
CA ASN A 83 -19.38 -28.36 -18.49
C ASN A 83 -19.60 -29.40 -17.39
#